data_AF-D5ADM4-F1
#
_entry.id   AF-D5ADM4-F1
#
_cell.length_a   1.000
_cell.length_b   1.000
_cell.length_c   1.000
_cell.angle_alpha   90.00
_cell.angle_beta   90.00
_cell.angle_gamma   90.00
#
_symmetry.space_group_name_H-M   'P 1'
#
loop_
_entity.id
_entity.type
_entity.pdbx_description
1 polymer ?
#
loop_
_entity_poly.entity_id
_entity_poly.type
_entity_poly.pdbx_seq_one_letter_code
_entity_poly.pdbx_strand_id
1 'polypeptide(L)' 'MTIPAHEGLIAALAASEAAGIVISASHDKTVKLWK' A
#
# COMPACT_ATOMS: atom_id res chain seq x y z
N MET A 1 6.48 13.09 6.63
CA MET A 1 5.12 12.86 7.18
C MET A 1 4.81 11.38 7.04
N THR A 2 4.02 10.80 7.94
CA THR A 2 3.58 9.39 7.86
C THR A 2 2.06 9.35 7.87
N ILE A 3 1.49 8.44 7.08
CA ILE A 3 0.05 8.22 6.99
C ILE A 3 -0.30 6.83 7.54
N PRO A 4 -1.36 6.70 8.36
CA PRO A 4 -1.86 5.40 8.77
C PRO A 4 -2.33 4.63 7.53
N ALA A 5 -1.70 3.48 7.27
CA ALA A 5 -1.99 2.68 6.09
C ALA A 5 -2.88 1.48 6.42
N HIS A 6 -2.44 0.57 7.29
CA HIS A 6 -3.08 -0.72 7.53
C HIS A 6 -3.14 -1.03 9.03
N GLU A 7 -4.13 -1.82 9.43
CA GLU A 7 -4.26 -2.32 10.82
C GLU A 7 -3.39 -3.57 11.07
N GLY A 8 -2.85 -4.15 10.00
CA GLY A 8 -1.94 -5.29 10.02
C GLY A 8 -0.61 -4.98 9.34
N LEU A 9 0.37 -5.86 9.55
CA LEU A 9 1.68 -5.76 8.90
C LEU A 9 1.53 -5.74 7.38
N ILE A 10 2.23 -4.78 6.77
CA ILE A 10 2.36 -4.72 5.32
C ILE A 10 3.32 -5.83 4.90
N ALA A 11 2.81 -6.77 4.12
CA ALA A 11 3.57 -7.93 3.63
C ALA A 11 4.29 -7.61 2.32
N ALA A 12 3.76 -6.68 1.52
CA ALA A 12 4.35 -6.28 0.26
C ALA A 12 4.01 -4.83 -0.10
N LEU A 13 4.92 -4.19 -0.84
CA LEU A 13 4.77 -2.86 -1.40
C LEU A 13 5.24 -2.89 -2.86
N ALA A 14 4.47 -2.26 -3.76
CA ALA A 14 4.83 -2.09 -5.16
C ALA A 14 4.52 -0.66 -5.61
N ALA A 15 5.32 -0.14 -6.54
CA ALA A 15 5.10 1.16 -7.15
C ALA A 15 5.15 1.02 -8.67
N SER A 16 4.29 1.77 -9.37
CA SER A 16 4.31 1.86 -10.82
C SER A 16 4.40 3.32 -11.23
N GLU A 17 5.55 3.72 -11.76
CA GLU A 17 5.77 5.08 -12.26
C GLU A 17 4.90 5.38 -13.49
N ALA A 18 4.76 4.41 -14.40
CA ALA A 18 3.95 4.58 -15.61
C ALA A 18 2.47 4.85 -15.29
N ALA A 19 1.96 4.29 -14.20
CA ALA A 19 0.57 4.49 -13.75
C ALA A 19 0.43 5.55 -12.64
N GLY A 20 1.55 6.09 -12.13
CA GLY A 20 1.55 7.06 -11.03
C GLY A 20 0.85 6.55 -9.77
N ILE A 21 1.10 5.29 -9.39
CA ILE A 21 0.40 4.66 -8.27
C ILE A 21 1.32 3.83 -7.39
N VAL A 22 1.04 3.82 -6.10
CA VAL A 22 1.64 2.93 -5.11
C VAL A 22 0.59 1.96 -4.58
N ILE A 23 0.99 0.72 -4.35
CA ILE A 23 0.11 -0.36 -3.92
C ILE A 23 0.73 -1.02 -2.69
N SER A 24 -0.04 -1.14 -1.61
CA SER A 24 0.36 -1.86 -0.39
C SER A 24 -0.58 -3.02 -0.11
N ALA A 25 -0.03 -4.18 0.22
CA ALA A 25 -0.78 -5.37 0.61
C ALA A 25 -0.48 -5.74 2.07
N SER A 26 -1.52 -6.03 2.85
CA SER A 26 -1.41 -6.27 4.29
C SER A 26 -2.11 -7.54 4.75
N HIS A 27 -1.66 -8.06 5.90
CA HIS A 27 -2.32 -9.14 6.62
C HIS A 27 -3.69 -8.77 7.19
N ASP A 28 -4.07 -7.48 7.16
CA ASP A 28 -5.44 -7.03 7.45
C ASP A 28 -6.45 -7.44 6.37
N LYS A 29 -6.02 -8.22 5.37
CA LYS A 29 -6.80 -8.76 4.24
C LYS A 29 -7.23 -7.68 3.25
N THR A 30 -6.52 -6.54 3.21
CA THR A 30 -6.77 -5.47 2.26
C THR A 30 -5.56 -5.16 1.40
N VAL A 31 -5.84 -4.60 0.23
CA VAL A 31 -4.85 -3.96 -0.64
C VAL A 31 -5.27 -2.51 -0.80
N LYS A 32 -4.35 -1.57 -0.53
CA LYS A 32 -4.60 -0.13 -0.68
C LYS A 32 -3.80 0.44 -1.82
N LEU A 33 -4.45 1.32 -2.57
CA LEU A 33 -3.93 2.03 -3.73
C LEU A 33 -3.79 3.51 -3.38
N TRP A 34 -2.64 4.10 -3.68
CA TRP A 34 -2.26 5.45 -3.29
C TRP A 34 -1.79 6.25 -4.51
N LYS A 35 -2.24 7.49 -4.63
CA LYS A 35 -1.78 8.48 -5.62
C LYS A 35 -1.09 9.63 -4.91
#